data_AF-A0A838R951-F1
#
_entry.id   AF-A0A838R951-F1
#
_cell.length_a   1.000
_cell.length_b   1.000
_cell.length_c   1.000
_cell.angle_alpha   90.00
_cell.angle_beta   90.00
_cell.angle_gamma   90.00
#
_symmetry.space_group_name_H-M   'P 1'
#
loop_
_entity.id
_entity.type
_entity.pdbx_description
1 polymer ?
#
loop_
_entity_poly.entity_id
_entity_poly.type
_entity_poly.pdbx_seq_one_letter_code
_entity_poly.pdbx_strand_id
1 'polypeptide(L)'
;MRGLLIGLVAFGCGPRVTPPVRLVAGSHGGRAILAALPAADVRINARVAPAIELLGGSVLRLTQGRMTSDSAYFAEPPWAVRPQNGRIRGLMRISYCRTDEALCRAVALPVDLR
;
A
#
# COMPACT_ATOMS: atom_id res chain seq x y z
N MET A 1 -10.20 58.42 6.16
CA MET A 1 -9.20 57.48 5.60
C MET A 1 -9.47 56.12 6.26
N ARG A 2 -10.37 55.29 5.71
CA ARG A 2 -10.09 54.16 4.78
C ARG A 2 -8.85 53.35 5.18
N GLY A 3 -9.07 52.11 5.63
CA GLY A 3 -8.02 51.12 5.87
C GLY A 3 -8.62 49.79 6.35
N LEU A 4 -9.26 49.06 5.43
CA LEU A 4 -9.79 47.71 5.61
C LEU A 4 -8.60 46.72 5.66
N LEU A 5 -8.37 46.06 6.79
CA LEU A 5 -7.40 44.96 6.91
C LEU A 5 -8.07 43.66 6.42
N ILE A 6 -7.78 43.27 5.19
CA ILE A 6 -8.14 41.97 4.63
C ILE A 6 -7.17 40.94 5.22
N GLY A 7 -7.62 40.19 6.22
CA GLY A 7 -6.94 38.99 6.68
C GLY A 7 -7.04 37.90 5.63
N LEU A 8 -5.93 37.63 4.94
CA LEU A 8 -5.81 36.50 4.02
C LEU A 8 -5.80 35.20 4.86
N VAL A 9 -6.92 34.46 4.88
CA VAL A 9 -6.95 33.10 5.41
C VAL A 9 -6.25 32.20 4.38
N ALA A 10 -4.97 31.92 4.60
CA ALA A 10 -4.26 30.90 3.84
C ALA A 10 -4.81 29.52 4.23
N PHE A 11 -5.71 28.97 3.40
CA PHE A 11 -6.13 27.57 3.51
C PHE A 11 -4.92 26.66 3.27
N GLY A 12 -4.62 25.85 4.28
CA GLY A 12 -3.35 25.16 4.46
C GLY A 12 -2.91 24.29 3.28
N CYS A 13 -1.65 24.49 2.87
CA CYS A 13 -0.88 23.52 2.12
C CYS A 13 -0.34 22.48 3.14
N GLY A 14 -1.19 21.55 3.56
CA GLY A 14 -0.75 20.44 4.41
C GLY A 14 0.19 19.51 3.62
N PRO A 15 1.23 18.92 4.25
CA PRO A 15 2.10 17.98 3.56
C PRO A 15 1.28 16.79 3.04
N ARG A 16 1.40 16.48 1.74
CA ARG A 16 0.83 15.25 1.16
C ARG A 16 1.56 14.07 1.80
N VAL A 17 0.92 13.42 2.77
CA VAL A 17 1.43 12.19 3.38
C VAL A 17 1.39 11.10 2.31
N THR A 18 2.55 10.70 1.81
CA THR A 18 2.66 9.54 0.91
C THR A 18 2.42 8.27 1.73
N PRO A 19 1.50 7.39 1.33
CA PRO A 19 1.27 6.15 2.07
C PRO A 19 2.53 5.27 2.04
N PRO A 20 2.82 4.53 3.12
CA PRO A 20 4.04 3.72 3.23
C PRO A 20 4.09 2.58 2.20
N VAL A 21 2.92 2.13 1.73
CA VAL A 21 2.77 1.13 0.68
C VAL A 21 1.61 1.53 -0.23
N ARG A 22 1.78 1.31 -1.54
CA ARG A 22 0.73 1.50 -2.55
C ARG A 22 0.43 0.18 -3.22
N LEU A 23 -0.86 -0.08 -3.46
CA LEU A 23 -1.26 -1.19 -4.32
C LEU A 23 -1.26 -0.72 -5.78
N VAL A 24 -0.57 -1.44 -6.65
CA VAL A 24 -0.49 -1.13 -8.09
C VAL A 24 -0.93 -2.33 -8.92
N ALA A 25 -1.61 -2.05 -10.04
CA ALA A 25 -1.90 -3.06 -11.05
C ALA A 25 -0.74 -3.16 -12.05
N GLY A 26 -0.46 -4.37 -12.54
CA GLY A 26 0.60 -4.62 -13.50
C GLY A 26 0.40 -5.92 -14.27
N SER A 27 1.44 -6.36 -14.97
CA SER A 27 1.48 -7.63 -15.71
C SER A 27 2.75 -8.40 -15.36
N HIS A 28 2.64 -9.71 -15.19
CA HIS A 28 3.75 -10.62 -15.00
C HIS A 28 3.48 -11.94 -15.73
N GLY A 29 4.37 -12.35 -16.63
CA GLY A 29 4.20 -13.58 -17.42
C GLY A 29 2.90 -13.61 -18.24
N GLY A 30 2.45 -12.47 -18.76
CA GLY A 30 1.20 -12.36 -19.52
C GLY A 30 -0.07 -12.34 -18.67
N ARG A 31 0.03 -12.36 -17.33
CA ARG A 31 -1.11 -12.32 -16.41
C ARG A 31 -1.21 -10.97 -15.72
N ALA A 32 -2.43 -10.44 -15.58
CA ALA A 32 -2.67 -9.27 -14.76
C ALA A 32 -2.39 -9.59 -13.28
N ILE A 33 -1.66 -8.70 -12.60
CA ILE A 33 -1.28 -8.85 -11.19
C ILE A 33 -1.61 -7.59 -10.39
N LEU A 34 -1.66 -7.75 -9.07
CA LEU A 34 -1.64 -6.68 -8.09
C LEU A 34 -0.37 -6.80 -7.26
N ALA A 35 0.39 -5.73 -7.12
CA ALA A 35 1.63 -5.68 -6.34
C ALA A 35 1.57 -4.60 -5.27
N ALA A 36 2.10 -4.89 -4.08
CA ALA A 36 2.24 -3.94 -3.00
C ALA A 36 3.62 -3.27 -3.07
N LEU A 37 3.68 -2.04 -3.58
CA LEU A 37 4.90 -1.27 -3.78
C LEU A 37 5.23 -0.42 -2.54
N PRO A 38 6.33 -0.69 -1.82
CA PRO A 38 6.72 0.11 -0.67
C PRO A 38 7.31 1.47 -1.07
N ALA A 39 7.30 2.42 -0.14
CA ALA A 39 8.07 3.66 -0.23
C ALA A 39 9.59 3.40 -0.10
N ALA A 40 10.41 4.42 -0.41
CA ALA A 40 11.88 4.36 -0.49
C ALA A 40 12.58 4.30 0.89
N ASP A 41 12.04 3.58 1.85
CA ASP A 41 12.58 3.34 3.19
C ASP A 41 11.76 2.27 3.93
N VAL A 42 10.81 1.63 3.24
CA VAL A 42 9.83 0.72 3.81
C VAL A 42 10.12 -0.69 3.32
N ARG A 43 10.13 -1.64 4.25
CA ARG A 43 10.20 -3.08 3.99
C ARG A 43 8.87 -3.71 4.38
N ILE A 44 8.34 -4.58 3.52
CA ILE A 44 7.09 -5.29 3.80
C ILE A 44 7.41 -6.57 4.57
N ASN A 45 6.78 -6.74 5.72
CA ASN A 45 6.96 -7.89 6.59
C ASN A 45 6.40 -9.16 5.91
N ALA A 46 7.24 -10.17 5.68
CA ALA A 46 6.84 -11.41 5.03
C ALA A 46 6.15 -12.40 5.98
N ARG A 47 6.39 -12.29 7.29
CA ARG A 47 5.73 -13.12 8.32
C ARG A 47 4.25 -12.80 8.46
N VAL A 48 3.84 -11.60 8.04
CA VAL A 48 2.45 -11.16 7.95
C VAL A 48 2.19 -10.67 6.53
N ALA A 49 2.04 -11.64 5.61
CA ALA A 49 1.85 -11.35 4.19
C ALA A 49 0.67 -10.38 3.95
N PRO A 50 0.83 -9.40 3.04
CA PRO A 50 -0.25 -8.49 2.71
C PRO A 50 -1.49 -9.24 2.21
N ALA A 51 -2.66 -8.78 2.62
CA ALA A 51 -3.93 -9.38 2.21
C ALA A 51 -4.96 -8.30 1.89
N ILE A 52 -5.73 -8.50 0.83
CA ILE A 52 -6.86 -7.65 0.46
C ILE A 52 -8.13 -8.41 0.81
N GLU A 53 -8.87 -7.90 1.79
CA GLU A 53 -10.23 -8.34 2.07
C GLU A 53 -11.16 -7.65 1.08
N LEU A 54 -11.68 -8.42 0.12
CA LEU A 54 -12.57 -7.91 -0.92
C LEU A 54 -13.98 -7.70 -0.34
N LEU A 55 -14.74 -6.74 -0.87
CA LEU A 55 -16.13 -6.50 -0.43
C LEU A 55 -17.06 -7.72 -0.58
N GLY A 56 -16.69 -8.70 -1.42
CA GLY A 56 -17.39 -9.98 -1.55
C GLY A 56 -16.99 -11.05 -0.53
N GLY A 57 -16.16 -10.73 0.47
CA GLY A 57 -15.70 -11.64 1.52
C GLY A 57 -14.48 -12.48 1.16
N SER A 58 -14.11 -12.58 -0.12
CA SER A 58 -12.89 -13.26 -0.56
C SER A 58 -11.63 -12.52 -0.13
N VAL A 59 -10.57 -13.26 0.20
CA VAL A 59 -9.26 -12.70 0.59
C VAL A 59 -8.22 -12.99 -0.48
N LEU A 60 -7.61 -11.93 -1.04
CA LEU A 60 -6.47 -12.05 -1.94
C LEU A 60 -5.18 -11.80 -1.17
N ARG A 61 -4.34 -12.84 -1.02
CA ARG A 61 -3.04 -12.74 -0.35
C ARG A 61 -1.93 -12.47 -1.36
N LEU A 62 -1.11 -11.47 -1.12
CA LEU A 62 0.05 -11.11 -1.93
C LEU A 62 1.26 -11.85 -1.36
N THR A 63 1.45 -13.09 -1.82
CA THR A 63 2.48 -14.00 -1.30
C THR A 63 3.60 -14.29 -2.31
N GLN A 64 3.39 -13.93 -3.57
CA GLN A 64 4.44 -14.06 -4.58
C GLN A 64 5.47 -12.95 -4.40
N GLY A 65 6.70 -13.19 -4.86
CA GLY A 65 7.83 -12.27 -4.69
C GLY A 65 8.93 -12.90 -3.83
N ARG A 66 10.17 -12.56 -4.13
CA ARG A 66 11.32 -13.11 -3.41
C ARG A 66 11.36 -12.54 -1.99
N MET A 67 11.72 -13.38 -1.03
CA MET A 67 11.94 -12.98 0.36
C MET A 67 13.43 -12.79 0.65
N THR A 68 13.74 -12.08 1.74
CA THR A 68 15.08 -12.08 2.34
C THR A 68 15.43 -13.49 2.83
N SER A 69 16.72 -13.79 3.01
CA SER A 69 17.20 -15.12 3.41
C SER A 69 16.66 -15.59 4.76
N ASP A 70 16.40 -14.66 5.69
CA ASP A 70 15.79 -14.90 6.99
C ASP A 70 14.25 -14.99 6.95
N SER A 71 13.65 -14.86 5.76
CA SER A 71 12.21 -14.83 5.51
C SER A 71 11.45 -13.76 6.31
N ALA A 72 12.14 -12.74 6.82
CA ALA A 72 11.52 -11.68 7.62
C ALA A 72 10.80 -10.65 6.73
N TYR A 73 11.33 -10.38 5.54
CA TYR A 73 10.82 -9.35 4.64
C TYR A 73 10.73 -9.85 3.20
N PHE A 74 9.88 -9.20 2.41
CA PHE A 74 9.94 -9.32 0.97
C PHE A 74 11.10 -8.49 0.41
N ALA A 75 11.96 -9.12 -0.39
CA ALA A 75 13.08 -8.49 -1.09
C ALA A 75 12.66 -7.79 -2.40
N GLU A 76 11.47 -8.13 -2.91
CA GLU A 76 10.81 -7.53 -4.07
C GLU A 76 9.33 -7.27 -3.72
N PRO A 77 8.64 -6.31 -4.38
CA PRO A 77 7.23 -6.04 -4.11
C PRO A 77 6.38 -7.32 -4.16
N PRO A 78 5.69 -7.71 -3.07
CA PRO A 78 4.88 -8.91 -3.08
C PRO A 78 3.67 -8.72 -3.97
N TRP A 79 3.26 -9.78 -4.64
CA TRP A 79 2.19 -9.71 -5.63
C TRP A 79 1.26 -10.93 -5.60
N ALA A 80 0.12 -10.79 -6.27
CA ALA A 80 -0.83 -11.86 -6.54
C ALA A 80 -1.44 -11.68 -7.92
N VAL A 81 -1.95 -12.76 -8.50
CA VAL A 81 -2.74 -12.69 -9.73
C VAL A 81 -4.00 -11.89 -9.45
N ARG A 82 -4.28 -10.89 -10.28
CA ARG A 82 -5.50 -10.10 -10.21
C ARG A 82 -6.68 -11.00 -10.57
N PRO A 83 -7.77 -11.03 -9.76
CA PRO A 83 -8.99 -11.72 -10.14
C PRO A 83 -9.48 -11.32 -11.54
N GLN A 84 -9.88 -12.31 -12.33
CA GLN A 84 -10.45 -12.09 -13.66
C GLN A 84 -11.86 -11.51 -13.44
N ASN A 85 -12.06 -10.27 -13.88
CA ASN A 85 -13.31 -9.49 -13.83
C ASN A 85 -13.51 -8.60 -12.60
N GLY A 86 -14.01 -7.40 -12.88
CA GLY A 86 -14.52 -6.47 -11.88
C GLY A 86 -13.50 -5.47 -11.34
N ARG A 87 -14.07 -4.44 -10.73
CA ARG A 87 -13.37 -3.45 -9.93
C ARG A 87 -12.97 -4.10 -8.60
N ILE A 88 -11.70 -4.01 -8.23
CA ILE A 88 -11.19 -4.51 -6.97
C ILE A 88 -11.49 -3.46 -5.89
N ARG A 89 -12.41 -3.80 -4.98
CA ARG A 89 -12.78 -2.97 -3.84
C ARG A 89 -12.62 -3.73 -2.54
N GLY A 90 -12.03 -3.09 -1.54
CA GLY A 90 -11.78 -3.75 -0.28
C GLY A 90 -10.82 -2.99 0.63
N LEU A 91 -10.23 -3.72 1.56
CA LEU A 91 -9.27 -3.20 2.52
C LEU A 91 -7.99 -4.04 2.46
N MET A 92 -6.87 -3.41 2.12
CA MET A 92 -5.56 -4.06 2.17
C MET A 92 -4.98 -3.94 3.57
N ARG A 93 -4.80 -5.07 4.24
CA ARG A 93 -4.06 -5.19 5.49
C ARG A 93 -2.61 -5.53 5.18
N ILE A 94 -1.69 -4.75 5.73
CA ILE A 94 -0.26 -4.92 5.49
C ILE A 94 0.54 -4.56 6.74
N SER A 95 1.59 -5.33 7.00
CA SER A 95 2.60 -5.00 8.00
C SER A 95 3.89 -4.56 7.31
N TYR A 96 4.49 -3.48 7.79
CA TYR A 96 5.71 -2.92 7.24
C TYR A 96 6.61 -2.37 8.35
N CYS A 97 7.91 -2.39 8.12
CA CYS A 97 8.90 -1.74 8.97
C CYS A 97 9.58 -0.66 8.14
N ARG A 98 9.85 0.51 8.74
CA ARG A 98 10.87 1.41 8.18
C ARG A 98 12.26 0.84 8.45
N THR A 99 13.26 1.28 7.69
CA THR A 99 14.64 0.80 7.83
C THR A 99 15.24 1.11 9.21
N ASP A 100 14.81 2.20 9.84
CA ASP A 100 15.25 2.69 11.15
C ASP A 100 14.37 2.22 12.33
N GLU A 101 13.30 1.47 12.06
CA GLU A 101 12.36 1.00 13.08
C GLU A 101 12.62 -0.46 13.49
N ALA A 102 12.68 -0.72 14.80
CA ALA A 102 12.77 -2.07 15.35
C ALA A 102 11.41 -2.80 15.40
N LEU A 103 10.30 -2.06 15.30
CA LEU A 103 8.94 -2.60 15.37
C LEU A 103 8.20 -2.30 14.07
N CYS A 104 7.65 -3.34 13.45
CA CYS A 104 6.80 -3.16 12.28
C CYS A 104 5.44 -2.62 12.69
N ARG A 105 4.91 -1.72 11.86
CA ARG A 105 3.56 -1.17 11.96
C ARG A 105 2.62 -2.03 11.13
N ALA A 106 1.34 -2.00 11.49
CA ALA A 106 0.27 -2.56 10.67
C ALA A 106 -0.64 -1.41 10.23
N VAL A 107 -1.06 -1.44 8.97
CA VAL A 107 -1.99 -0.46 8.41
C VAL A 107 -3.05 -1.16 7.58
N ALA A 108 -4.23 -0.56 7.54
CA ALA A 108 -5.32 -0.94 6.67
C ALA A 108 -5.54 0.18 5.65
N LEU A 109 -5.37 -0.12 4.36
CA LEU A 109 -5.47 0.84 3.27
C LEU A 109 -6.68 0.53 2.40
N PRO A 110 -7.57 1.50 2.13
CA PRO A 110 -8.68 1.27 1.23
C PRO A 110 -8.16 0.94 -0.17
N VAL A 111 -8.77 -0.05 -0.80
CA VAL A 111 -8.49 -0.46 -2.18
C VAL A 111 -9.70 -0.15 -3.03
N ASP A 112 -9.47 0.58 -4.12
CA ASP A 112 -10.48 0.83 -5.14
C ASP A 112 -9.82 0.95 -6.51
N LEU A 113 -9.61 -0.18 -7.18
CA LEU A 113 -8.94 -0.29 -8.48
C LEU A 113 -9.91 -0.77 -9.56
N ARG A 114 -9.94 -0.09 -10.71
CA ARG A 114 -10.71 -0.53 -11.89
C ARG A 114 -9.92 -1.54 -12.70
#